data_AF-A0A2M7X1C2-F1
#
_entry.id   AF-A0A2M7X1C2-F1
#
_cell.length_a   1.000
_cell.length_b   1.000
_cell.length_c   1.000
_cell.angle_alpha   90.00
_cell.angle_beta   90.00
_cell.angle_gamma   90.00
#
_symmetry.space_group_name_H-M   'P 1'
#
loop_
_entity.id
_entity.type
_entity.pdbx_description
1 polymer ?
#
loop_
_entity_poly.entity_id
_entity_poly.type
_entity_poly.pdbx_seq_one_letter_code
_entity_poly.pdbx_strand_id
1 'polypeptide(L)'
;MFGVKTLFSGDLELGREEFAHLLNIIGDIDILKVPHHGSAFSVSNRSLDWLQPEVAIVSVGENSYGHPHSDALGLMQRYGVNVYRTDVYGNVTIDVKESDSSYRTVKQYD
;
A
#
# COMPACT_ATOMS: atom_id res chain seq x y z
N MET A 1 -13.43 -1.30 -16.54
CA MET A 1 -14.17 -0.56 -15.50
C MET A 1 -13.39 0.72 -15.26
N PHE A 2 -14.00 1.88 -15.44
CA PHE A 2 -13.36 3.16 -15.15
C PHE A 2 -13.44 3.40 -13.64
N GLY A 3 -12.35 3.78 -13.00
CA GLY A 3 -12.30 4.14 -11.57
C GLY A 3 -11.01 3.70 -10.88
N VAL A 4 -10.60 4.46 -9.87
CA VAL A 4 -9.45 4.18 -9.02
C VAL A 4 -9.82 3.08 -8.03
N LYS A 5 -9.12 1.94 -8.09
CA LYS A 5 -9.24 0.82 -7.16
C LYS A 5 -8.26 0.99 -6.02
N THR A 6 -8.79 1.02 -4.81
CA THR A 6 -7.98 1.09 -3.59
C THR A 6 -8.25 -0.12 -2.72
N LEU A 7 -7.18 -0.76 -2.21
CA LEU A 7 -7.29 -1.87 -1.26
C LEU A 7 -7.02 -1.38 0.16
N PHE A 8 -8.00 -1.60 1.05
CA PHE A 8 -7.90 -1.47 2.50
C PHE A 8 -8.11 -2.84 3.14
N SER A 9 -7.04 -3.52 3.50
CA SER A 9 -7.10 -4.88 4.08
C SER A 9 -6.85 -4.91 5.60
N GLY A 10 -6.78 -3.75 6.25
CA GLY A 10 -6.45 -3.66 7.68
C GLY A 10 -5.09 -4.28 7.97
N ASP A 11 -5.04 -5.20 8.94
CA ASP A 11 -3.80 -5.88 9.34
C ASP A 11 -3.62 -7.26 8.70
N LEU A 12 -4.39 -7.55 7.65
CA LEU A 12 -4.23 -8.79 6.88
C LEU A 12 -2.89 -8.78 6.14
N GLU A 13 -2.01 -9.69 6.53
CA GLU A 13 -0.65 -9.80 5.98
C GLU A 13 -0.67 -10.44 4.59
N LEU A 14 -0.86 -9.63 3.53
CA LEU A 14 -0.92 -10.07 2.12
C LEU A 14 0.34 -10.82 1.66
N GLY A 15 1.45 -10.69 2.38
CA GLY A 15 2.67 -11.43 2.16
C GLY A 15 2.61 -12.89 2.62
N ARG A 16 1.57 -13.31 3.36
CA ARG A 16 1.39 -14.71 3.78
C ARG A 16 0.72 -15.55 2.70
N GLU A 17 1.25 -16.75 2.51
CA GLU A 17 0.76 -17.72 1.53
C GLU A 17 -0.72 -18.11 1.75
N GLU A 18 -1.20 -18.13 2.99
CA GLU A 18 -2.59 -18.45 3.32
C GLU A 18 -3.61 -17.49 2.67
N PHE A 19 -3.21 -16.25 2.40
CA PHE A 19 -4.05 -15.22 1.75
C PHE A 19 -3.86 -15.13 0.24
N ALA A 20 -3.02 -15.97 -0.37
CA ALA A 20 -2.73 -15.91 -1.80
C ALA A 20 -3.99 -16.04 -2.68
N HIS A 21 -5.00 -16.78 -2.22
CA HIS A 21 -6.28 -16.93 -2.93
C HIS A 21 -7.06 -15.61 -3.05
N LEU A 22 -6.91 -14.69 -2.10
CA LEU A 22 -7.55 -13.38 -2.13
C LEU A 22 -6.99 -12.50 -3.24
N LEU A 23 -5.70 -12.64 -3.57
CA LEU A 23 -5.05 -11.87 -4.63
C LEU A 23 -5.75 -12.07 -5.99
N ASN A 24 -6.20 -13.30 -6.28
CA ASN A 24 -6.95 -13.61 -7.50
C ASN A 24 -8.34 -12.94 -7.55
N ILE A 25 -8.96 -12.73 -6.39
CA ILE A 25 -10.27 -12.11 -6.29
C ILE A 25 -10.15 -10.59 -6.44
N ILE A 26 -9.10 -10.01 -5.86
CA ILE A 26 -8.84 -8.57 -5.86
C ILE A 26 -8.32 -8.11 -7.22
N GLY A 27 -7.29 -8.79 -7.74
CA GLY A 27 -6.59 -8.43 -8.97
C GLY A 27 -5.83 -7.10 -8.85
N ASP A 28 -5.53 -6.51 -10.00
CA ASP A 28 -4.81 -5.24 -10.15
C ASP A 28 -5.53 -4.06 -9.48
N ILE A 29 -4.78 -3.24 -8.75
CA ILE A 29 -5.22 -2.07 -7.97
C ILE A 29 -4.27 -0.88 -8.20
N ASP A 30 -4.80 0.34 -8.07
CA ASP A 30 -4.00 1.56 -8.21
C ASP A 30 -3.30 1.92 -6.88
N ILE A 31 -4.02 1.78 -5.77
CA ILE A 31 -3.60 2.28 -4.45
C ILE A 31 -3.71 1.17 -3.40
N LEU A 32 -2.59 0.88 -2.73
CA LEU A 32 -2.53 -0.01 -1.57
C LEU A 32 -2.42 0.80 -0.28
N LYS A 33 -3.41 0.71 0.61
CA LYS A 33 -3.19 1.05 2.01
C LYS A 33 -2.43 -0.13 2.64
N VAL A 34 -1.13 0.05 2.83
CA VAL A 34 -0.22 -1.03 3.24
C VAL A 34 -0.73 -1.70 4.51
N PRO A 35 -0.88 -3.04 4.52
CA PRO A 35 -1.43 -3.73 5.66
C PRO A 35 -0.51 -3.66 6.88
N HIS A 36 -1.09 -3.77 8.07
CA HIS A 36 -0.36 -3.99 9.32
C HIS A 36 0.82 -3.02 9.50
N HIS A 37 0.57 -1.73 9.22
CA HIS A 37 1.54 -0.65 9.36
C HIS A 37 2.87 -0.85 8.60
N GLY A 38 2.91 -1.74 7.60
CA GLY A 38 4.14 -2.10 6.89
C GLY A 38 4.97 -3.14 7.62
N SER A 39 4.35 -4.13 8.28
CA SER A 39 5.05 -5.30 8.83
C SER A 39 5.89 -6.03 7.77
N ALA A 40 6.82 -6.88 8.20
CA ALA A 40 7.65 -7.68 7.29
C ALA A 40 6.85 -8.61 6.36
N PHE A 41 5.59 -8.92 6.72
CA PHE A 41 4.67 -9.76 5.94
C PHE A 41 3.50 -8.97 5.35
N SER A 42 3.50 -7.65 5.47
CA SER A 42 2.47 -6.78 4.88
C SER A 42 2.34 -6.98 3.37
N VAL A 43 3.45 -7.29 2.68
CA VAL A 43 3.53 -7.58 1.25
C VAL A 43 4.56 -8.67 0.98
N SER A 44 4.46 -9.32 -0.19
CA SER A 44 5.46 -10.24 -0.74
C SER A 44 5.66 -9.97 -2.24
N ASN A 45 6.67 -10.59 -2.86
CA ASN A 45 6.82 -10.53 -4.32
C ASN A 45 5.52 -10.96 -5.02
N ARG A 46 4.91 -12.06 -4.55
CA ARG A 46 3.65 -12.55 -5.12
C ARG A 46 2.52 -11.53 -5.00
N SER A 47 2.35 -10.89 -3.84
CA SER A 47 1.27 -9.90 -3.70
C SER A 47 1.51 -8.69 -4.58
N LEU A 48 2.75 -8.21 -4.72
CA LEU A 48 3.07 -7.05 -5.56
C LEU A 48 3.02 -7.38 -7.06
N ASP A 49 3.43 -8.58 -7.48
CA ASP A 49 3.27 -9.06 -8.85
C ASP A 49 1.78 -9.08 -9.26
N TRP A 50 0.89 -9.39 -8.32
CA TRP A 50 -0.53 -9.60 -8.62
C TRP A 50 -1.39 -8.34 -8.46
N LEU A 51 -1.12 -7.57 -7.41
CA LEU A 51 -1.86 -6.34 -7.12
C LEU A 51 -1.33 -5.14 -7.91
N GLN A 52 -0.05 -5.17 -8.31
CA GLN A 52 0.64 -4.15 -9.10
C GLN A 52 0.36 -2.68 -8.69
N PRO A 53 0.35 -2.35 -7.37
CA PRO A 53 -0.01 -1.00 -6.93
C PRO A 53 0.99 0.04 -7.40
N GLU A 54 0.47 1.18 -7.83
CA GLU A 54 1.29 2.33 -8.24
C GLU A 54 1.66 3.20 -7.03
N VAL A 55 0.78 3.22 -6.03
CA VAL A 55 0.94 3.94 -4.76
C VAL A 55 0.72 3.01 -3.57
N ALA A 56 1.59 3.14 -2.58
CA ALA A 56 1.46 2.49 -1.28
C ALA A 56 1.45 3.53 -0.15
N ILE A 57 0.42 3.48 0.71
CA ILE A 57 0.32 4.34 1.90
C ILE A 57 0.56 3.50 3.15
N VAL A 58 1.63 3.80 3.87
CA VAL A 58 1.95 3.20 5.15
C VAL A 58 1.47 4.13 6.26
N SER A 59 0.33 3.80 6.87
CA SER A 59 -0.07 4.49 8.10
C SER A 59 0.71 3.87 9.26
N VAL A 60 1.61 4.65 9.82
CA VAL A 60 2.51 4.26 10.89
C VAL A 60 2.92 5.52 11.67
N GLY A 61 3.31 5.33 12.92
CA GLY A 61 3.86 6.34 13.81
C GLY A 61 4.95 5.70 14.67
N GLU A 62 5.36 6.39 15.73
CA GLU A 62 6.27 5.79 16.72
C GLU A 62 5.67 4.49 17.28
N ASN A 63 6.45 3.41 17.23
CA ASN A 63 6.03 2.10 17.73
C ASN A 63 7.25 1.25 18.13
N SER A 64 7.01 0.24 18.99
CA SER A 64 8.03 -0.71 19.44
C SER A 64 8.11 -1.99 18.61
N TYR A 65 7.27 -2.13 17.58
CA TYR A 65 7.21 -3.33 16.71
C TYR A 65 8.27 -3.31 15.60
N GLY A 66 8.96 -2.19 15.41
CA GLY A 66 9.90 -1.99 14.30
C GLY A 66 9.19 -1.81 12.96
N HIS A 67 7.96 -1.30 12.97
CA HIS A 67 7.23 -0.96 11.75
C HIS A 67 7.47 0.51 11.36
N PRO A 68 7.50 0.84 10.07
CA PRO A 68 7.47 -0.08 8.94
C PRO A 68 8.80 -0.84 8.82
N HIS A 69 8.74 -2.12 8.46
CA HIS A 69 9.92 -2.95 8.33
C HIS A 69 10.71 -2.54 7.06
N SER A 70 12.04 -2.43 7.18
CA SER A 70 12.90 -2.01 6.06
C SER A 70 12.77 -2.92 4.84
N ASP A 71 12.58 -4.23 5.07
CA ASP A 71 12.41 -5.19 3.97
C ASP A 71 11.13 -4.97 3.17
N ALA A 72 10.02 -4.60 3.84
CA ALA A 72 8.76 -4.30 3.16
C ALA A 72 8.89 -3.01 2.33
N LEU A 73 9.51 -1.97 2.89
CA LEU A 73 9.80 -0.73 2.18
C LEU A 73 10.71 -0.97 0.96
N GLY A 74 11.81 -1.71 1.16
CA GLY A 74 12.76 -2.02 0.10
C GLY A 74 12.13 -2.88 -0.98
N LEU A 75 11.24 -3.81 -0.63
CA LEU A 75 10.50 -4.62 -1.59
C LEU A 75 9.56 -3.76 -2.46
N MET A 76 8.73 -2.91 -1.84
CA MET A 76 7.87 -1.98 -2.59
C MET A 76 8.68 -1.05 -3.50
N GLN A 77 9.82 -0.54 -3.03
CA GLN A 77 10.72 0.29 -3.83
C GLN A 77 11.27 -0.45 -5.05
N ARG A 78 11.67 -1.72 -4.91
CA ARG A 78 12.15 -2.55 -6.04
C ARG A 78 11.08 -2.79 -7.10
N TYR A 79 9.80 -2.81 -6.69
CA TYR A 79 8.65 -2.92 -7.59
C TYR A 79 8.25 -1.58 -8.22
N GLY A 80 8.95 -0.49 -7.91
CA GLY A 80 8.63 0.84 -8.43
C GLY A 80 7.40 1.48 -7.80
N VAL A 81 6.92 0.96 -6.66
CA VAL A 81 5.76 1.50 -5.96
C VAL A 81 6.12 2.81 -5.26
N ASN A 82 5.30 3.84 -5.44
CA ASN A 82 5.48 5.11 -4.73
C ASN A 82 5.00 4.98 -3.29
N VAL A 83 5.92 4.93 -2.33
CA VAL A 83 5.61 4.75 -0.91
C VAL A 83 5.48 6.09 -0.19
N TYR A 84 4.36 6.30 0.50
CA TYR A 84 4.09 7.44 1.38
C TYR A 84 3.84 6.96 2.80
N ARG A 85 4.45 7.62 3.79
CA ARG A 85 4.32 7.23 5.21
C ARG A 85 3.78 8.38 6.06
N THR A 86 2.85 8.08 6.96
CA THR A 86 2.25 9.10 7.84
C THR A 86 3.19 9.59 8.93
N ASP A 87 4.21 8.82 9.30
CA ASP A 87 5.25 9.28 10.24
C ASP A 87 6.27 10.26 9.62
N VAL A 88 6.26 10.39 8.28
CA VAL A 88 7.10 11.36 7.54
C VAL A 88 6.30 12.56 7.07
N TYR A 89 5.06 12.34 6.63
CA TYR A 89 4.23 13.36 5.98
C TYR A 89 2.99 13.74 6.80
N GLY A 90 2.83 13.22 8.02
CA GLY A 90 1.58 13.40 8.76
C GLY A 90 0.40 12.83 7.97
N ASN A 91 -0.53 13.70 7.57
CA ASN A 91 -1.64 13.31 6.70
C ASN A 91 -1.19 13.08 5.25
N VAL A 92 -1.62 11.93 4.69
CA VAL A 92 -1.51 11.64 3.26
C VAL A 92 -2.92 11.65 2.66
N THR A 93 -3.15 12.50 1.68
CA THR A 93 -4.44 12.64 1.00
C THR A 93 -4.34 12.10 -0.43
N ILE A 94 -5.37 11.38 -0.85
CA ILE A 94 -5.57 10.97 -2.25
C ILE A 94 -6.79 11.70 -2.78
N ASP A 95 -6.56 12.57 -3.76
CA ASP A 95 -7.62 13.25 -4.49
C ASP A 95 -7.99 12.41 -5.72
N VAL A 96 -9.13 11.71 -5.67
CA VAL A 96 -9.66 10.92 -6.78
C VAL A 96 -10.57 11.79 -7.64
N LYS A 97 -10.32 11.83 -8.95
CA LYS A 97 -11.14 12.58 -9.91
C LYS A 97 -12.08 11.64 -10.65
N GLU A 98 -13.38 11.92 -10.54
CA GLU A 98 -14.41 11.13 -11.22
C GLU A 98 -14.35 11.27 -12.76
N SER A 99 -13.86 12.39 -13.28
CA SER A 99 -13.95 12.74 -14.70
C SER A 99 -13.06 11.90 -15.63
N ASP A 100 -11.93 11.39 -15.13
CA ASP A 100 -10.92 10.71 -15.94
C ASP A 100 -10.30 9.49 -15.23
N SER A 101 -10.88 9.06 -14.10
CA SER A 101 -10.33 7.96 -13.28
C SER A 101 -8.88 8.21 -12.85
N SER A 102 -8.44 9.47 -12.79
CA SER A 102 -7.13 9.82 -12.29
C SER A 102 -7.16 10.07 -10.79
N TYR A 103 -6.00 9.98 -10.16
CA TYR A 103 -5.80 10.41 -8.78
C TYR A 103 -4.52 11.24 -8.67
N ARG A 104 -4.46 12.07 -7.63
CA ARG A 104 -3.24 12.77 -7.23
C ARG A 104 -2.98 12.49 -5.76
N THR A 105 -1.74 12.15 -5.45
CA THR A 105 -1.28 12.11 -4.05
C THR A 105 -0.87 13.51 -3.59
N VAL A 106 -1.48 13.96 -2.50
CA VAL A 106 -1.13 15.20 -1.79
C VAL A 106 -0.50 14.82 -0.47
N LYS A 107 0.70 15.34 -0.23
CA LYS A 107 1.43 15.15 1.02
C LYS A 107 1.30 16.43 1.83
N GLN A 108 0.95 16.31 3.09
CA GLN A 108 1.21 17.38 4.04
C GLN A 108 2.55 17.10 4.73
N TYR A 109 3.09 18.07 5.44
CA TYR A 109 4.19 17.86 6.38
C TYR A 109 3.66 18.49 7.65
N ASP A 110 3.61 17.71 8.72
CA ASP A 110 3.29 18.23 10.06
C ASP A 110 4.56 18.77 10.74
#